data_AF-A0A2W4KB97-F1
#
_entry.id   AF-A0A2W4KB97-F1
#
_cell.length_a   1.000
_cell.length_b   1.000
_cell.length_c   1.000
_cell.angle_alpha   90.00
_cell.angle_beta   90.00
_cell.angle_gamma   90.00
#
_symmetry.space_group_name_H-M   'P 1'
#
loop_
_entity.id
_entity.type
_entity.pdbx_description
1 polymer ?
#
loop_
_entity_poly.entity_id
_entity_poly.type
_entity_poly.pdbx_seq_one_letter_code
_entity_poly.pdbx_strand_id
1 'polypeptide(L)'
;MKDPRLNKLRKAIREKLTKSELLNFRMPSDRIELLYEIAERKRVNISTLLRDWINEKIELETTGNKLPTTEEQNVQHLSELVEDLSQRLRVLEETVQYEPATKRKGRKKPPGT
;
A
#
# COMPACT_ATOMS: atom_id res chain seq x y z
N MET A 1 -55.65 -0.57 18.16
CA MET A 1 -54.36 -0.20 18.78
C MET A 1 -53.29 -1.17 18.28
N LYS A 2 -52.14 -0.68 17.79
CA LYS A 2 -51.07 -1.52 17.22
C LYS A 2 -50.41 -2.34 18.33
N ASP A 3 -50.40 -3.66 18.17
CA ASP A 3 -49.93 -4.60 19.18
C ASP A 3 -48.39 -4.48 19.37
N PRO A 4 -47.89 -4.12 20.57
CA PRO A 4 -46.46 -3.93 20.82
C PRO A 4 -45.62 -5.20 20.60
N ARG A 5 -46.25 -6.37 20.58
CA ARG A 5 -45.60 -7.66 20.28
C ARG A 5 -45.14 -7.75 18.83
N LEU A 6 -45.92 -7.21 17.90
CA LEU A 6 -45.60 -7.19 16.46
C LEU A 6 -44.38 -6.30 16.15
N ASN A 7 -44.22 -5.21 16.89
CA ASN A 7 -43.05 -4.33 16.73
C ASN A 7 -41.75 -4.95 17.26
N LYS A 8 -41.81 -5.72 18.36
CA LYS A 8 -40.65 -6.49 18.86
C LYS A 8 -40.21 -7.58 17.87
N LEU A 9 -41.16 -8.28 17.27
CA LEU A 9 -40.89 -9.33 16.27
C LEU A 9 -40.17 -8.75 15.04
N ARG A 10 -40.65 -7.61 14.53
CA ARG A 10 -40.02 -6.93 13.38
C ARG A 10 -38.60 -6.46 13.68
N LYS A 11 -38.33 -5.97 14.89
CA LYS A 11 -36.99 -5.56 15.32
C LYS A 11 -36.02 -6.76 15.40
N ALA A 12 -36.48 -7.89 15.93
CA ALA A 12 -35.68 -9.12 16.01
C ALA A 12 -35.37 -9.74 14.64
N ILE A 13 -36.29 -9.63 13.67
CA ILE A 13 -36.05 -10.05 12.28
C ILE A 13 -35.00 -9.14 11.61
N ARG A 14 -35.07 -7.83 11.86
CA ARG A 14 -34.10 -6.86 11.34
C ARG A 14 -32.69 -7.08 11.90
N GLU A 15 -32.58 -7.41 13.19
CA GLU A 15 -31.32 -7.81 13.83
C GLU A 15 -30.80 -9.18 13.37
N LYS A 16 -31.66 -10.10 12.90
CA LYS A 16 -31.24 -11.36 12.27
C LYS A 16 -30.68 -11.14 10.87
N LEU A 17 -31.26 -10.24 10.10
CA LEU A 17 -30.81 -9.90 8.75
C LEU A 17 -29.47 -9.16 8.74
N THR A 18 -29.19 -8.31 9.73
CA THR A 18 -27.87 -7.70 9.91
C THR A 18 -26.82 -8.63 10.55
N LYS A 19 -27.20 -9.85 10.97
CA LYS A 19 -26.31 -10.79 11.71
C LYS A 19 -25.66 -11.90 10.89
N SER A 20 -25.95 -12.08 9.60
CA SER A 20 -24.96 -12.60 8.62
C SER A 20 -25.61 -12.95 7.29
N GLU A 21 -25.17 -12.23 6.27
CA GLU A 21 -25.25 -12.57 4.86
C GLU A 21 -24.33 -13.77 4.62
N LEU A 22 -24.85 -14.98 4.83
CA LEU A 22 -24.14 -16.19 4.42
C LEU A 22 -24.26 -16.33 2.90
N LEU A 23 -23.18 -15.99 2.20
CA LEU A 23 -23.04 -16.28 0.78
C LEU A 23 -22.69 -17.77 0.62
N ASN A 24 -23.66 -18.54 0.11
CA ASN A 24 -23.45 -19.93 -0.25
C ASN A 24 -23.08 -20.01 -1.74
N PHE A 25 -21.87 -20.46 -2.02
CA PHE A 25 -21.36 -20.62 -3.39
C PHE A 25 -21.35 -22.10 -3.76
N ARG A 26 -21.80 -22.41 -4.97
CA ARG A 26 -21.55 -23.71 -5.60
C ARG A 26 -20.34 -23.56 -6.51
N MET A 27 -19.37 -24.44 -6.33
CA MET A 27 -18.13 -24.45 -7.11
C MET A 27 -17.80 -25.88 -7.53
N PRO A 28 -17.24 -26.09 -8.73
CA PRO A 28 -16.70 -27.38 -9.14
C PRO A 28 -15.65 -27.92 -8.15
N SER A 29 -15.60 -29.24 -7.97
CA SER A 29 -14.76 -29.89 -6.96
C SER A 29 -13.26 -29.65 -7.18
N ASP A 30 -12.80 -29.65 -8.44
CA ASP A 30 -11.42 -29.35 -8.83
C ASP A 30 -10.99 -27.94 -8.37
N ARG A 31 -11.89 -26.96 -8.44
CA ARG A 31 -11.61 -25.58 -7.99
C ARG A 31 -11.62 -25.46 -6.48
N ILE A 32 -12.46 -26.23 -5.80
CA ILE A 32 -12.45 -26.33 -4.34
C ILE A 32 -11.10 -26.90 -3.87
N GLU A 33 -10.63 -27.98 -4.47
CA GLU A 33 -9.32 -28.58 -4.14
C GLU A 33 -8.16 -27.59 -4.27
N LEU A 34 -8.11 -26.83 -5.37
CA LEU A 34 -7.10 -25.78 -5.57
C LEU A 34 -7.20 -24.66 -4.52
N LEU A 35 -8.41 -24.27 -4.10
CA LEU A 35 -8.58 -23.29 -3.03
C LEU A 35 -8.03 -23.81 -1.70
N TYR A 36 -8.24 -25.09 -1.37
CA TYR A 36 -7.67 -25.72 -0.19
C TYR A 36 -6.14 -25.72 -0.24
N GLU A 37 -5.56 -26.11 -1.38
CA GLU A 37 -4.11 -26.14 -1.58
C GLU A 37 -3.47 -24.74 -1.41
N ILE A 38 -4.10 -23.70 -1.98
CA ILE A 38 -3.62 -22.31 -1.86
C ILE A 38 -3.75 -21.81 -0.43
N ALA A 39 -4.86 -22.11 0.24
CA ALA A 39 -5.11 -21.73 1.63
C ALA A 39 -4.08 -22.38 2.57
N GLU A 40 -3.75 -23.66 2.36
CA GLU A 40 -2.73 -24.38 3.11
C GLU A 40 -1.33 -23.77 2.91
N ARG A 41 -0.93 -23.52 1.66
CA ARG A 41 0.36 -22.88 1.34
C ARG A 41 0.50 -21.50 1.98
N LYS A 42 -0.59 -20.73 2.02
CA LYS A 42 -0.63 -19.40 2.63
C LYS A 42 -0.87 -19.44 4.15
N ARG A 43 -1.15 -20.61 4.72
CA ARG A 43 -1.51 -20.81 6.14
C ARG A 43 -2.68 -19.93 6.60
N VAL A 44 -3.71 -19.83 5.77
CA VAL A 44 -4.93 -19.05 6.06
C VAL A 44 -6.17 -19.89 5.90
N ASN A 45 -7.26 -19.50 6.56
CA ASN A 45 -8.56 -20.14 6.35
C ASN A 45 -9.13 -19.77 4.96
N ILE A 46 -9.81 -20.72 4.31
CA ILE A 46 -10.44 -20.51 2.99
C ILE A 46 -11.41 -19.33 3.00
N SER A 47 -12.22 -19.20 4.05
CA SER A 47 -13.17 -18.09 4.18
C SER A 47 -12.48 -16.73 4.23
N THR A 48 -11.28 -16.66 4.83
CA THR A 48 -10.46 -15.45 4.86
C THR A 48 -9.85 -15.20 3.48
N LEU A 49 -9.26 -16.22 2.86
CA LEU A 49 -8.69 -16.14 1.51
C LEU A 49 -9.72 -15.63 0.48
N LEU A 50 -10.93 -16.19 0.49
CA LEU A 50 -12.00 -15.79 -0.41
C LEU A 50 -12.47 -14.36 -0.14
N ARG A 51 -12.59 -13.96 1.13
CA ARG A 51 -12.96 -12.58 1.47
C ARG A 51 -11.92 -11.59 0.98
N ASP A 52 -10.64 -11.88 1.18
CA ASP A 52 -9.54 -11.01 0.78
C ASP A 52 -9.51 -10.86 -0.76
N TRP A 53 -9.67 -11.97 -1.49
CA TRP A 53 -9.75 -11.95 -2.95
C TRP A 53 -10.97 -11.20 -3.48
N ILE A 54 -12.13 -11.36 -2.85
CA ILE A 54 -13.34 -10.62 -3.23
C ILE A 54 -13.13 -9.12 -3.00
N ASN A 55 -12.54 -8.73 -1.87
CA ASN A 55 -12.24 -7.33 -1.58
C ASN A 55 -11.24 -6.75 -2.58
N GLU A 56 -10.15 -7.46 -2.87
CA GLU A 56 -9.16 -7.06 -3.88
C GLU A 56 -9.81 -6.85 -5.26
N LYS A 57 -10.71 -7.76 -5.66
CA LYS A 57 -11.43 -7.62 -6.93
C LYS A 57 -12.41 -6.46 -6.93
N ILE A 58 -13.15 -6.25 -5.83
CA ILE A 58 -14.03 -5.10 -5.70
C ILE A 58 -13.22 -3.80 -5.76
N GLU A 59 -12.08 -3.73 -5.07
CA GLU A 59 -11.20 -2.56 -5.12
C GLU A 59 -10.73 -2.27 -6.54
N LEU A 60 -10.25 -3.28 -7.28
CA LEU A 60 -9.82 -3.14 -8.67
C LEU A 60 -10.93 -2.66 -9.62
N GLU A 61 -12.15 -3.19 -9.47
CA GLU A 61 -13.31 -2.81 -10.28
C GLU A 61 -13.84 -1.41 -9.90
N THR A 62 -13.85 -1.07 -8.61
CA THR A 62 -14.38 0.22 -8.10
C THR A 62 -13.42 1.38 -8.28
N THR A 63 -12.10 1.14 -8.24
CA THR A 63 -11.10 2.15 -8.62
C THR A 63 -11.02 2.35 -10.14
N GLY A 64 -11.83 1.63 -10.91
CA GLY A 64 -12.03 1.87 -12.34
C GLY A 64 -10.72 1.79 -13.10
N ASN A 65 -10.08 0.62 -13.12
CA ASN A 65 -8.91 0.39 -13.98
C ASN A 65 -7.77 1.42 -13.79
N LYS A 66 -7.65 2.02 -12.60
CA LYS A 66 -6.46 2.78 -12.20
C LYS A 66 -5.53 1.89 -11.39
N LEU A 67 -5.07 0.80 -12.00
CA LEU A 67 -3.64 0.51 -11.82
C LEU A 67 -2.97 1.76 -12.36
N PRO A 68 -2.21 2.55 -11.55
CA PRO A 68 -1.40 3.57 -12.17
C PRO A 68 -0.53 2.80 -13.16
N THR A 69 -0.65 3.14 -14.43
CA THR A 69 0.10 2.43 -15.47
C THR A 69 1.54 2.41 -15.01
N THR A 70 2.28 1.34 -15.30
CA THR A 70 3.70 1.28 -14.93
C THR A 70 4.42 2.54 -15.40
N GLU A 71 3.93 3.17 -16.48
CA GLU A 71 4.31 4.50 -16.94
C GLU A 71 4.01 5.64 -15.95
N GLU A 72 2.80 5.76 -15.38
CA GLU A 72 2.49 6.78 -14.37
C GLU A 72 3.32 6.59 -13.08
N GLN A 73 3.49 5.36 -12.61
CA GLN A 73 4.37 5.06 -11.48
C GLN A 73 5.84 5.37 -11.80
N ASN A 74 6.30 5.03 -13.02
CA ASN A 74 7.66 5.31 -13.46
C ASN A 74 7.88 6.81 -13.64
N VAL A 75 6.91 7.56 -14.17
CA VAL A 75 7.00 9.02 -14.32
C VAL A 75 7.06 9.69 -12.96
N GLN A 76 6.27 9.23 -11.99
CA GLN A 76 6.32 9.74 -10.63
C GLN A 76 7.68 9.43 -9.97
N HIS A 77 8.17 8.20 -10.08
CA HIS A 77 9.47 7.83 -9.55
C HIS A 77 10.64 8.57 -10.21
N LEU A 78 10.61 8.75 -11.54
CA LEU A 78 11.59 9.54 -12.26
C LEU A 78 11.54 11.01 -11.86
N SER A 79 10.35 11.57 -11.61
CA SER A 79 10.21 12.96 -11.13
C SER A 79 10.83 13.16 -9.75
N GLU A 80 10.63 12.22 -8.82
CA GLU A 80 11.23 12.25 -7.49
C GLU A 80 12.77 12.14 -7.56
N LEU A 81 13.30 11.28 -8.42
CA LEU A 81 14.75 11.15 -8.63
C LEU A 81 15.36 12.41 -9.26
N VAL A 82 14.68 13.05 -10.20
CA VAL A 82 15.14 14.30 -10.82
C VAL A 82 15.19 15.43 -9.78
N GLU A 83 14.21 15.50 -8.88
CA GLU A 83 14.17 16.51 -7.84
C GLU A 83 15.29 16.32 -6.79
N ASP A 84 15.54 15.07 -6.36
CA ASP A 84 16.67 14.73 -5.48
C ASP A 84 18.04 15.06 -6.12
N LEU A 85 18.24 14.69 -7.40
CA LEU A 85 19.47 15.02 -8.13
C LEU A 85 19.67 16.54 -8.28
N SER A 86 18.59 17.27 -8.55
CA SER A 86 18.63 18.74 -8.68
C SER A 86 19.00 19.41 -7.35
N GLN A 87 18.46 18.92 -6.24
CA GLN A 87 18.84 19.41 -4.90
C GLN A 87 20.31 19.13 -4.57
N ARG A 88 20.82 17.95 -4.92
CA ARG A 88 22.23 17.59 -4.69
C ARG A 88 23.19 18.42 -5.53
N LEU A 89 22.87 18.68 -6.79
CA LEU A 89 23.66 19.57 -7.64
C LEU A 89 23.73 20.99 -7.07
N ARG A 90 22.60 21.51 -6.56
CA ARG A 90 22.56 22.83 -5.92
C ARG A 90 23.47 22.91 -4.69
N VAL A 91 23.43 21.90 -3.83
CA VAL A 91 24.33 21.82 -2.66
C VAL A 91 25.79 21.77 -3.11
N LEU A 92 26.11 21.01 -4.16
CA LEU A 92 27.46 20.97 -4.72
C LEU A 92 27.89 22.33 -5.26
N GLU A 93 27.05 23.02 -6.01
CA GLU A 93 27.34 24.38 -6.50
C GLU A 93 27.56 25.38 -5.34
N GLU A 94 26.73 25.31 -4.29
CA GLU A 94 26.89 26.14 -3.09
C GLU A 94 28.19 25.82 -2.33
N THR A 95 28.57 24.55 -2.23
CA THR A 95 29.83 24.14 -1.58
C THR A 95 31.07 24.50 -2.40
N VAL A 96 31.00 24.48 -3.73
CA VAL A 96 32.09 24.89 -4.63
C VAL A 96 32.29 26.41 -4.61
N GLN A 97 31.23 27.21 -4.41
CA GLN A 97 31.38 28.65 -4.22
C GLN A 97 31.90 29.04 -2.82
N TYR A 98 31.87 28.14 -1.85
CA TYR A 98 32.30 28.38 -0.47
C TYR A 98 33.68 27.75 -0.14
N GLU A 99 34.68 27.87 -1.03
CA GLU A 99 36.06 27.88 -0.58
C GLU A 99 36.52 29.33 -0.33
N PRO A 100 36.43 29.87 0.89
CA PRO A 100 37.09 31.12 1.19
C PRO A 100 38.60 30.90 1.12
N ALA A 101 39.25 31.62 0.21
CA ALA A 101 40.71 31.68 0.03
C ALA A 101 41.43 32.05 1.33
N THR A 102 41.60 31.10 2.24
CA THR A 102 42.27 31.27 3.51
C THR A 102 43.72 30.81 3.36
N LYS A 103 44.53 31.77 2.91
CA LYS A 103 45.93 32.00 3.26
C LYS A 103 46.64 30.79 3.89
N ARG A 104 47.34 30.00 3.06
CA ARG A 104 48.44 29.14 3.51
C ARG A 104 49.57 30.02 4.06
N LYS A 105 49.48 30.45 5.32
CA LYS A 105 50.58 31.08 6.04
C LYS A 105 51.64 30.02 6.36
N GLY A 106 52.87 30.35 5.98
CA GLY A 106 54.00 29.44 5.97
C GLY A 106 54.35 28.85 7.33
N ARG A 107 54.86 27.63 7.29
CA ARG A 107 55.60 27.02 8.39
C ARG A 107 57.09 27.15 8.05
N LYS A 108 57.76 28.12 8.68
CA LYS A 108 59.23 28.18 8.73
C LYS A 108 59.71 26.89 9.40
N LYS A 109 60.61 26.14 8.76
CA LYS A 109 61.39 25.08 9.42
C LYS A 109 62.36 25.75 10.40
N PRO A 110 62.52 25.27 11.65
CA PRO A 110 63.67 25.64 12.45
C PRO A 110 64.92 24.90 11.93
N PRO A 111 66.12 25.48 12.14
CA PRO A 111 67.36 25.02 11.52
C PRO A 111 67.89 23.75 12.21
N GLY A 112 68.54 22.89 11.44
CA GLY A 112 69.21 21.70 11.96
C GLY A 112 70.54 22.04 12.62
N THR A 113 70.82 21.34 13.73
CA THR A 113 72.02 20.53 14.03
C THR A 113 71.71 19.71 15.27
#